data_AF-A0A1H4W7V7-F1
#
_entry.id   AF-A0A1H4W7V7-F1
#
_cell.length_a   1.000
_cell.length_b   1.000
_cell.length_c   1.000
_cell.angle_alpha   90.00
_cell.angle_beta   90.00
_cell.angle_gamma   90.00
#
_symmetry.space_group_name_H-M   'P 1'
#
loop_
_entity.id
_entity.type
_entity.pdbx_description
1 polymer ?
#
loop_
_entity_poly.entity_id
_entity_poly.type
_entity_poly.pdbx_seq_one_letter_code
_entity_poly.pdbx_strand_id
1 'polypeptide(L)'
;MRGAKATLLAIDLALAAYWAAIIAGALPEQWRFRDYSNPVVQTWNWSFLPLDVLAVGLSAGGLQLMRTRPSTGRIVLTAGCALTFCAGLMAISFWALAGDVDLLWWVPNVALMAVPAIVVIGLARTPADVSERAQPARP
;
A
#
# COMPACT_ATOMS: atom_id res chain seq x y z
N MET A 1 13.78 2.15 10.04
CA MET A 1 12.36 2.56 10.18
C MET A 1 11.98 3.84 9.46
N ARG A 2 12.68 4.97 9.64
CA ARG A 2 12.31 6.24 8.97
C ARG A 2 12.32 6.14 7.44
N GLY A 3 13.37 5.55 6.85
CA GLY A 3 13.47 5.34 5.40
C GLY A 3 12.30 4.51 4.84
N ALA A 4 12.03 3.32 5.39
CA ALA A 4 10.93 2.47 4.93
C ALA A 4 9.56 3.15 4.99
N LYS A 5 9.28 3.96 6.02
CA LYS A 5 8.03 4.73 6.12
C LYS A 5 7.95 5.83 5.05
N ALA A 6 9.07 6.49 4.73
CA ALA A 6 9.12 7.47 3.66
C ALA A 6 8.93 6.81 2.27
N THR A 7 9.53 5.64 2.06
CA THR A 7 9.33 4.84 0.84
C THR A 7 7.87 4.39 0.71
N LEU A 8 7.23 3.95 1.80
CA LEU A 8 5.80 3.62 1.80
C LEU A 8 4.95 4.82 1.36
N LEU A 9 5.20 6.01 1.93
CA LEU A 9 4.46 7.20 1.53
C LEU A 9 4.69 7.57 0.06
N ALA A 10 5.91 7.41 -0.45
CA ALA A 10 6.20 7.63 -1.87
C ALA A 10 5.42 6.64 -2.76
N ILE A 11 5.31 5.38 -2.35
CA ILE A 11 4.48 4.37 -3.03
C ILE A 11 3.00 4.75 -2.99
N ASP A 12 2.47 5.13 -1.82
CA ASP A 12 1.07 5.52 -1.67
C ASP A 12 0.73 6.73 -2.55
N LEU A 13 1.62 7.72 -2.61
CA LEU A 13 1.47 8.89 -3.47
C LEU A 13 1.55 8.53 -4.96
N ALA A 14 2.47 7.64 -5.34
CA ALA A 14 2.58 7.17 -6.72
C ALA A 14 1.33 6.37 -7.13
N LEU A 15 0.81 5.52 -6.26
CA LEU A 15 -0.41 4.74 -6.48
C LEU A 15 -1.65 5.64 -6.61
N ALA A 16 -1.79 6.62 -5.72
CA ALA A 16 -2.87 7.60 -5.81
C ALA A 16 -2.78 8.46 -7.08
N ALA A 17 -1.57 8.90 -7.45
CA ALA A 17 -1.35 9.65 -8.69
C ALA A 17 -1.64 8.81 -9.94
N TYR A 18 -1.26 7.53 -9.92
CA TYR A 18 -1.57 6.59 -10.99
C TYR A 18 -3.09 6.44 -11.18
N TRP A 19 -3.84 6.18 -10.09
CA TRP A 19 -5.30 6.10 -10.16
C TRP A 19 -5.95 7.39 -10.64
N ALA A 20 -5.48 8.55 -10.15
CA ALA A 20 -5.96 9.84 -10.60
C ALA A 20 -5.74 10.04 -12.11
N ALA A 21 -4.57 9.66 -12.62
CA ALA A 21 -4.25 9.76 -14.04
C ALA A 21 -5.08 8.80 -14.91
N ILE A 22 -5.38 7.58 -14.41
CA ILE A 22 -6.28 6.63 -15.08
C ILE A 22 -7.71 7.19 -15.15
N ILE A 23 -8.26 7.67 -14.03
CA ILE A 23 -9.62 8.24 -13.96
C ILE A 23 -9.75 9.48 -14.85
N ALA A 24 -8.73 10.34 -14.87
CA ALA A 24 -8.70 11.53 -15.71
C ALA A 24 -8.51 11.22 -17.21
N GLY A 25 -8.26 9.96 -17.59
CA GLY A 25 -7.93 9.59 -18.96
C GLY A 25 -6.60 10.17 -19.47
N ALA A 26 -5.73 10.62 -18.56
CA ALA A 26 -4.51 11.36 -18.89
C ALA A 26 -3.34 10.47 -19.33
N LEU A 27 -3.41 9.16 -19.06
CA LEU A 27 -2.38 8.18 -19.45
C LEU A 27 -2.66 7.60 -20.85
N PRO A 28 -1.67 7.55 -21.75
CA PRO A 28 -1.76 6.74 -22.97
C PRO A 28 -2.01 5.27 -22.63
N GLU A 29 -2.68 4.53 -23.52
CA GLU A 29 -3.07 3.13 -23.27
C GLU A 29 -1.88 2.23 -22.94
N GLN A 30 -0.74 2.44 -23.61
CA GLN A 30 0.50 1.70 -23.35
C GLN A 30 1.08 1.89 -21.93
N TRP A 31 0.66 2.92 -21.20
CA TRP A 31 1.15 3.24 -19.84
C TRP A 31 0.08 2.96 -18.78
N ARG A 32 -1.10 2.50 -19.18
CA ARG A 32 -2.11 1.97 -18.25
C ARG A 32 -1.72 0.55 -17.83
N PHE A 33 -2.63 -0.13 -17.15
CA PHE A 33 -2.45 -1.52 -16.84
C PHE A 33 -2.43 -2.38 -18.11
N ARG A 34 -1.67 -3.47 -18.03
CA ARG A 34 -1.44 -4.39 -19.15
C ARG A 34 -2.76 -4.96 -19.68
N ASP A 35 -2.83 -5.17 -21.00
CA ASP A 35 -4.03 -5.62 -21.72
C ASP A 35 -5.29 -4.79 -21.43
N TYR A 36 -5.13 -3.46 -21.38
CA TYR A 36 -6.22 -2.52 -21.10
C TYR A 36 -7.44 -2.69 -22.02
N SER A 37 -7.28 -3.15 -23.26
CA SER A 37 -8.38 -3.39 -24.18
C SER A 37 -9.26 -4.60 -23.81
N ASN A 38 -8.79 -5.50 -22.94
CA ASN A 38 -9.56 -6.67 -22.52
C ASN A 38 -10.55 -6.30 -21.40
N PRO A 39 -11.88 -6.43 -21.61
CA PRO A 39 -12.87 -6.01 -20.62
C PRO A 39 -12.77 -6.79 -19.29
N VAL A 40 -12.34 -8.05 -19.31
CA VAL A 40 -12.14 -8.85 -18.10
C VAL A 40 -10.98 -8.31 -17.29
N VAL A 41 -9.86 -7.98 -17.96
CA VAL A 41 -8.67 -7.39 -17.30
C VAL A 41 -8.99 -6.00 -16.77
N GLN A 42 -9.80 -5.22 -17.49
CA GLN A 42 -10.30 -3.94 -16.97
C GLN A 42 -11.10 -4.12 -15.69
N THR A 43 -12.14 -4.96 -15.69
CA THR A 43 -12.96 -5.17 -14.48
C THR A 43 -12.11 -5.69 -13.31
N TRP A 44 -11.19 -6.61 -13.60
CA TRP A 44 -10.24 -7.12 -12.61
C TRP A 44 -9.38 -5.98 -12.04
N ASN A 45 -8.75 -5.15 -12.87
CA ASN A 45 -7.88 -4.06 -12.42
C ASN A 45 -8.68 -2.99 -11.64
N TRP A 46 -9.86 -2.61 -12.12
CA TRP A 46 -10.74 -1.65 -11.44
C TRP A 46 -11.21 -2.14 -10.06
N SER A 47 -11.22 -3.46 -9.82
CA SER A 47 -11.49 -4.00 -8.47
C SER A 47 -10.42 -3.63 -7.44
N PHE A 48 -9.22 -3.21 -7.87
CA PHE A 48 -8.14 -2.78 -6.99
C PHE A 48 -8.35 -1.36 -6.48
N LEU A 49 -9.04 -0.49 -7.22
CA LEU A 49 -9.25 0.90 -6.83
C LEU A 49 -9.80 1.07 -5.39
N PRO A 50 -10.90 0.42 -4.96
CA PRO A 50 -11.37 0.57 -3.60
C PRO A 50 -10.36 0.07 -2.55
N LEU A 51 -9.63 -1.00 -2.86
CA LEU A 51 -8.59 -1.56 -1.99
C LEU A 51 -7.39 -0.61 -1.87
N ASP A 52 -6.94 -0.04 -2.99
CA ASP A 52 -5.80 0.87 -3.06
C ASP A 52 -6.10 2.21 -2.38
N VAL A 53 -7.31 2.74 -2.55
CA VAL A 53 -7.76 3.95 -1.84
C VAL A 53 -7.78 3.73 -0.33
N LEU A 54 -8.28 2.59 0.13
CA LEU A 54 -8.26 2.23 1.55
C LEU A 54 -6.82 2.04 2.06
N ALA A 55 -5.96 1.39 1.27
CA ALA A 55 -4.55 1.19 1.61
C ALA A 55 -3.84 2.52 1.83
N VAL A 56 -3.95 3.45 0.87
CA VAL A 56 -3.37 4.81 0.96
C VAL A 56 -3.92 5.56 2.17
N GLY A 57 -5.25 5.55 2.37
CA GLY A 57 -5.89 6.24 3.48
C GLY A 57 -5.46 5.72 4.86
N LEU A 58 -5.42 4.40 5.03
CA LEU A 58 -5.00 3.76 6.28
C LEU A 58 -3.49 3.90 6.53
N SER A 59 -2.65 3.79 5.51
CA SER A 59 -1.21 4.01 5.65
C SER A 59 -0.90 5.45 6.08
N ALA A 60 -1.49 6.45 5.39
CA ALA A 60 -1.32 7.85 5.76
C ALA A 60 -1.91 8.18 7.15
N GLY A 61 -3.13 7.72 7.42
CA GLY A 61 -3.80 7.90 8.71
C GLY A 61 -3.05 7.21 9.86
N GLY A 62 -2.53 6.01 9.63
CA GLY A 62 -1.69 5.28 10.58
C GLY A 62 -0.40 6.01 10.90
N LEU A 63 0.32 6.50 9.88
CA LEU A 63 1.53 7.32 10.07
C LEU A 63 1.25 8.61 10.86
N GLN A 64 0.12 9.27 10.60
CA GLN A 64 -0.29 10.46 11.34
C GLN A 64 -0.62 10.12 12.79
N LEU A 65 -1.41 9.06 13.03
CA LEU A 65 -1.76 8.60 14.38
C LEU A 65 -0.53 8.16 15.16
N MET A 66 0.50 7.62 14.53
CA MET A 66 1.76 7.28 15.24
C MET A 66 2.41 8.48 15.94
N ARG A 67 2.06 9.73 15.58
CA ARG A 67 2.57 10.94 16.23
C ARG A 67 1.86 11.28 17.54
N THR A 68 0.61 10.86 17.72
CA THR A 68 -0.25 11.24 18.86
C THR A 68 -0.80 10.06 19.65
N ARG A 69 -1.05 8.92 18.99
CA ARG A 69 -1.58 7.66 19.54
C ARG A 69 -0.80 6.48 18.97
N PRO A 70 0.42 6.18 19.46
CA PRO A 70 1.33 5.20 18.86
C PRO A 70 0.74 3.78 18.74
N SER A 71 0.00 3.31 19.74
CA SER A 71 -0.64 1.99 19.75
C SER A 71 -1.68 1.87 18.63
N THR A 72 -2.64 2.79 18.56
CA THR A 72 -3.66 2.86 17.50
C THR A 72 -3.01 3.06 16.12
N GLY A 73 -2.03 3.97 16.01
CA GLY A 73 -1.35 4.27 14.75
C GLY A 73 -0.64 3.04 14.16
N ARG A 74 -0.07 2.18 15.00
CA ARG A 74 0.53 0.91 14.55
C ARG A 74 -0.49 -0.05 13.97
N ILE A 75 -1.67 -0.18 14.59
CA ILE A 75 -2.74 -1.06 14.10
C ILE A 75 -3.22 -0.57 12.74
N VAL A 76 -3.55 0.73 12.65
CA VAL A 76 -4.07 1.35 11.42
C VAL A 76 -3.03 1.27 10.29
N LEU A 77 -1.75 1.57 10.58
CA LEU A 77 -0.67 1.44 9.60
C LEU A 77 -0.45 0.00 9.13
N THR A 78 -0.58 -0.98 10.03
CA THR A 78 -0.45 -2.40 9.68
C THR A 78 -1.58 -2.83 8.74
N ALA A 79 -2.80 -2.37 8.99
CA ALA A 79 -3.94 -2.63 8.10
C ALA A 79 -3.71 -2.04 6.70
N GLY A 80 -3.25 -0.78 6.61
CA GLY A 80 -2.87 -0.15 5.34
C GLY A 80 -1.78 -0.93 4.59
N CYS A 81 -0.70 -1.29 5.29
CA CYS A 81 0.38 -2.09 4.74
C CYS A 81 -0.09 -3.46 4.22
N ALA A 82 -1.00 -4.12 4.95
CA ALA A 82 -1.56 -5.41 4.54
C ALA A 82 -2.37 -5.28 3.23
N LEU A 83 -3.16 -4.22 3.07
CA LEU A 83 -3.88 -3.96 1.83
C LEU A 83 -2.93 -3.71 0.66
N THR A 84 -1.92 -2.84 0.82
CA THR A 84 -0.91 -2.59 -0.24
C THR A 84 -0.19 -3.90 -0.63
N PHE A 85 0.18 -4.72 0.36
CA PHE A 85 0.80 -6.02 0.12
C PHE A 85 -0.12 -6.95 -0.69
N CYS A 86 -1.40 -7.04 -0.29
CA CYS A 86 -2.39 -7.85 -0.99
C CYS A 86 -2.61 -7.37 -2.43
N ALA A 87 -2.63 -6.05 -2.68
CA ALA A 87 -2.71 -5.50 -4.04
C ALA A 87 -1.57 -6.05 -4.92
N GLY A 88 -0.32 -5.87 -4.48
CA GLY A 88 0.84 -6.37 -5.22
C GLY A 88 0.80 -7.89 -5.41
N LEU A 89 0.48 -8.63 -4.35
CA LEU A 89 0.42 -10.10 -4.40
C LEU A 89 -0.65 -10.60 -5.38
N MET A 90 -1.85 -10.03 -5.36
CA MET A 90 -2.93 -10.42 -6.27
C MET A 90 -2.54 -10.14 -7.72
N ALA A 91 -1.92 -8.99 -8.00
CA ALA A 91 -1.46 -8.63 -9.33
C ALA A 91 -0.40 -9.61 -9.85
N ILE A 92 0.66 -9.87 -9.06
CA ILE A 92 1.71 -10.82 -9.45
C ILE A 92 1.16 -12.24 -9.59
N SER A 93 0.27 -12.67 -8.70
CA SER A 93 -0.33 -14.01 -8.76
C SER A 93 -1.16 -14.19 -10.03
N PHE A 94 -1.98 -13.19 -10.38
CA PHE A 94 -2.78 -13.23 -11.60
C PHE A 94 -1.91 -13.39 -12.85
N TRP A 95 -0.87 -12.55 -12.99
CA TRP A 95 -0.01 -12.58 -14.18
C TRP A 95 0.92 -13.80 -14.22
N ALA A 96 1.37 -14.30 -13.07
CA ALA A 96 2.10 -15.56 -12.99
C ALA A 96 1.23 -16.73 -13.46
N LEU A 97 -0.04 -16.79 -13.07
CA LEU A 97 -0.99 -17.81 -13.53
C LEU A 97 -1.32 -17.68 -15.02
N ALA A 98 -1.34 -16.44 -15.53
CA ALA A 98 -1.49 -16.17 -16.97
C ALA A 98 -0.25 -16.51 -17.80
N GLY A 99 0.90 -16.79 -17.15
CA GLY A 99 2.17 -17.10 -17.83
C GLY A 99 2.87 -15.88 -18.43
N ASP A 100 2.55 -14.66 -17.99
CA ASP A 100 3.11 -13.41 -18.50
C ASP A 100 4.03 -12.74 -17.47
N VAL A 101 5.28 -12.50 -17.86
CA VAL A 101 6.32 -11.87 -17.04
C VAL A 101 6.81 -10.58 -17.71
N ASP A 102 5.98 -9.55 -17.67
CA ASP A 102 6.36 -8.19 -18.04
C ASP A 102 6.99 -7.45 -16.86
N LEU A 103 8.31 -7.21 -16.92
CA LEU A 103 9.03 -6.51 -15.85
C LEU A 103 8.51 -5.10 -15.59
N LEU A 104 8.02 -4.38 -16.60
CA LEU A 104 7.48 -3.04 -16.42
C LEU A 104 6.24 -3.05 -15.51
N TRP A 105 5.49 -4.16 -15.55
CA TRP A 105 4.32 -4.38 -14.70
C TRP A 105 4.68 -5.08 -13.38
N TRP A 106 5.61 -6.02 -13.40
CA TRP A 106 5.97 -6.81 -12.22
C TRP A 106 6.73 -5.99 -11.19
N VAL A 107 7.71 -5.18 -11.60
CA VAL A 107 8.54 -4.39 -10.68
C VAL A 107 7.70 -3.51 -9.73
N PRO A 108 6.75 -2.68 -10.21
CA PRO A 108 5.94 -1.88 -9.29
C PRO A 108 5.09 -2.75 -8.35
N ASN A 109 4.49 -3.83 -8.84
CA ASN A 109 3.66 -4.72 -8.00
C ASN A 109 4.49 -5.49 -6.95
N VAL A 110 5.72 -5.90 -7.27
CA VAL A 110 6.65 -6.46 -6.29
C VAL A 110 7.05 -5.41 -5.25
N ALA A 111 7.23 -4.15 -5.65
CA ALA A 111 7.49 -3.06 -4.70
C ALA A 111 6.31 -2.84 -3.74
N LEU A 112 5.06 -2.95 -4.24
CA LEU A 112 3.85 -2.94 -3.40
C LEU A 112 3.82 -4.09 -2.38
N MET A 113 4.54 -5.19 -2.60
CA MET A 113 4.68 -6.26 -1.60
C MET A 113 5.86 -5.99 -0.65
N ALA A 114 7.04 -5.71 -1.20
CA ALA A 114 8.28 -5.68 -0.42
C ALA A 114 8.29 -4.54 0.61
N VAL A 115 7.88 -3.33 0.22
CA VAL A 115 7.96 -2.15 1.09
C VAL A 115 7.04 -2.25 2.31
N PRO A 116 5.72 -2.54 2.18
CA PRO A 116 4.88 -2.70 3.36
C PRO A 116 5.32 -3.87 4.24
N ALA A 117 5.84 -4.97 3.67
CA ALA A 117 6.40 -6.07 4.46
C ALA A 117 7.58 -5.61 5.33
N ILE A 118 8.51 -4.83 4.77
CA ILE A 118 9.63 -4.24 5.51
C ILE A 118 9.14 -3.32 6.62
N VAL A 119 8.10 -2.51 6.36
CA VAL A 119 7.49 -1.63 7.37
C VAL A 119 6.88 -2.45 8.51
N VAL A 120 6.06 -3.47 8.21
CA VAL A 120 5.41 -4.32 9.22
C VAL A 120 6.44 -5.10 10.05
N ILE A 121 7.45 -5.70 9.41
CA ILE A 121 8.55 -6.38 10.12
C ILE A 121 9.26 -5.41 11.07
N GLY A 122 9.50 -4.19 10.60
CA GLY A 122 10.12 -3.15 11.40
C GLY A 122 9.25 -2.66 12.57
N LEU A 123 7.93 -2.61 12.39
CA LEU A 123 6.99 -2.35 13.48
C LEU A 123 7.03 -3.49 14.49
N ALA A 124 6.96 -4.75 14.06
CA ALA A 124 6.98 -5.92 14.94
C ALA A 124 8.25 -5.99 15.82
N ARG A 125 9.41 -5.56 15.28
CA ARG A 125 10.69 -5.53 16.01
C ARG A 125 10.83 -4.35 16.98
N THR A 126 9.99 -3.31 16.86
CA THR A 126 10.03 -2.16 17.76
C THR A 126 8.95 -2.37 18.82
N PRO A 127 9.27 -2.51 20.12
CA PRO A 127 8.25 -2.56 21.16
C PRO A 127 7.31 -1.34 21.05
N ALA A 128 6.02 -1.52 21.29
CA ALA A 128 5.17 -0.37 21.54
C ALA A 128 5.70 0.28 22.82
N ASP A 129 6.12 1.54 22.73
CA ASP A 129 6.72 2.25 23.85
C ASP A 129 5.80 2.12 25.08
N VAL A 130 6.36 1.68 26.22
CA VAL A 130 5.64 1.43 27.48
C VAL A 130 5.26 2.76 28.16
N SER A 131 5.16 3.85 27.39
CA SER A 131 4.77 5.18 27.85
C SER A 131 3.30 5.27 28.27
N GLU A 132 2.48 4.24 28.02
CA GLU A 132 1.10 4.16 28.54
C GLU A 132 1.01 3.66 30.00
N ARG A 133 2.08 3.09 30.57
CA ARG A 133 2.10 2.71 32.01
C ARG A 133 2.51 3.84 32.97
N ALA A 134 2.81 5.02 32.46
CA ALA A 134 3.30 6.16 33.24
C ALA A 134 2.33 7.37 33.23
N GLN A 135 1.03 7.14 33.08
CA GLN A 135 0.06 8.13 33.57
C GLN A 135 -0.11 7.90 35.08
N PRO A 136 0.47 8.75 35.96
CA PRO A 136 0.08 8.73 37.36
C PRO A 136 -1.43 8.98 37.41
N ALA A 137 -2.13 8.22 38.26
CA ALA A 137 -3.53 8.46 38.57
C ALA A 137 -3.71 9.96 38.80
N ARG A 138 -4.57 10.60 38.00
CA ARG A 138 -4.94 12.00 38.23
C ARG A 138 -5.56 12.09 39.63
N PRO A 139 -5.18 13.09 40.44
CA PRO A 139 -5.70 13.29 41.79
C PRO A 139 -7.21 13.57 41.78
#